data_AF-A0A8C4RUB5-F1
#
_entry.id   AF-A0A8C4RUB5-F1
#
_cell.length_a   1.000
_cell.length_b   1.000
_cell.length_c   1.000
_cell.angle_alpha   90.00
_cell.angle_beta   90.00
_cell.angle_gamma   90.00
#
_symmetry.space_group_name_H-M   'P 1'
#
loop_
_entity.id
_entity.type
_entity.pdbx_description
1 polymer ?
#
loop_
_entity_poly.entity_id
_entity_poly.type
_entity_poly.pdbx_seq_one_letter_code
_entity_poly.pdbx_strand_id
1 'polypeptide(L)'
;MLPIQYNGVGEDQNGNPKSMCIFVLVLRFVGPTDNIQSCSFTQTMEERLQNAFEEAEATILNAHNILSVQILSTSQSIGSPAVSLIYVVWNQTKLLNGTISSSLLNQLTAELVGYYLLFPPLIIAERTFCLFILW
;
A
#
# COMPACT_ATOMS: atom_id res chain seq x y z
N MET A 1 -20.06 -1.26 -12.08
CA MET A 1 -19.73 -1.33 -10.64
C MET A 1 -19.38 -2.79 -10.35
N LEU A 2 -18.10 -3.14 -10.20
CA LEU A 2 -17.64 -4.52 -9.97
C LEU A 2 -17.35 -4.75 -8.48
N PRO A 3 -17.53 -5.98 -7.95
CA PRO A 3 -17.41 -6.25 -6.52
C PRO A 3 -15.94 -6.24 -6.08
N ILE A 4 -15.68 -5.50 -5.02
CA ILE A 4 -14.42 -5.50 -4.25
C ILE A 4 -14.20 -6.95 -3.77
N GLN A 5 -12.99 -7.49 -3.89
CA GLN A 5 -12.68 -8.82 -3.35
C GLN A 5 -12.35 -8.65 -1.87
N TYR A 6 -13.31 -8.98 -1.00
CA TYR A 6 -13.19 -8.88 0.46
C TYR A 6 -12.50 -10.13 1.00
N ASN A 7 -11.36 -10.00 1.69
CA ASN A 7 -10.71 -11.13 2.36
C ASN A 7 -11.03 -11.07 3.85
N GLY A 8 -11.93 -11.96 4.29
CA GLY A 8 -12.36 -12.10 5.68
C GLY A 8 -13.46 -11.13 6.06
N VAL A 9 -14.71 -11.52 5.82
CA VAL A 9 -15.88 -10.89 6.42
C VAL A 9 -16.05 -11.48 7.82
N GLY A 10 -15.93 -10.67 8.86
CA GLY A 10 -16.43 -11.08 10.18
C GLY A 10 -17.95 -11.04 10.15
N GLU A 11 -18.63 -12.18 10.20
CA GLU A 11 -20.09 -12.26 10.19
C GLU A 11 -20.68 -12.16 11.61
N ASP A 12 -21.85 -11.55 11.76
CA ASP A 12 -22.64 -11.68 12.98
C ASP A 12 -23.37 -13.03 13.05
N GLN A 13 -24.00 -13.34 14.19
CA GLN A 13 -24.81 -14.54 14.36
C GLN A 13 -26.07 -14.57 13.46
N ASN A 14 -26.29 -13.53 12.65
CA ASN A 14 -27.38 -13.36 11.70
C ASN A 14 -26.90 -13.32 10.23
N GLY A 15 -25.60 -13.58 9.97
CA GLY A 15 -25.02 -13.58 8.62
C GLY A 15 -24.76 -12.19 8.01
N ASN A 16 -24.80 -11.11 8.79
CA ASN A 16 -24.46 -9.77 8.31
C ASN A 16 -22.95 -9.50 8.44
N PRO A 17 -22.33 -8.83 7.46
CA PRO A 17 -20.93 -8.39 7.55
C PRO A 17 -20.76 -7.35 8.67
N LYS A 18 -20.10 -7.72 9.77
CA LYS A 18 -19.71 -6.84 10.89
C LYS A 18 -18.37 -6.16 10.70
N SER A 19 -17.50 -6.73 9.88
CA SER A 19 -16.17 -6.17 9.63
C SER A 19 -15.70 -6.51 8.22
N MET A 20 -15.23 -5.49 7.50
CA MET A 20 -14.58 -5.62 6.20
C MET A 20 -13.07 -5.50 6.38
N CYS A 21 -12.32 -6.55 6.06
CA CYS A 21 -10.86 -6.52 6.10
C CYS A 21 -10.27 -6.46 4.69
N ILE A 22 -9.24 -5.63 4.52
CA ILE A 22 -8.45 -5.51 3.31
C ILE A 22 -6.96 -5.57 3.66
N PHE A 23 -6.13 -6.03 2.73
CA PHE A 23 -4.68 -5.97 2.88
C PHE A 23 -4.19 -4.59 2.46
N VAL A 24 -3.42 -3.96 3.35
CA VAL A 24 -2.77 -2.68 3.12
C VAL A 24 -1.27 -2.82 3.31
N LEU A 25 -0.53 -2.00 2.59
CA LEU A 25 0.91 -1.90 2.71
C LEU A 25 1.27 -0.71 3.57
N VAL A 26 2.25 -0.91 4.43
CA VAL A 26 2.80 0.11 5.32
C VAL A 26 4.25 0.33 4.94
N LEU A 27 4.54 1.56 4.52
CA LEU A 27 5.89 2.02 4.23
C LEU A 27 6.24 3.15 5.18
N ARG A 28 7.41 3.07 5.79
CA ARG A 28 7.99 4.16 6.59
C ARG A 28 9.32 4.56 5.99
N PHE A 29 9.59 5.85 5.92
CA PHE A 29 10.86 6.41 5.44
C PHE A 29 11.19 7.69 6.17
N VAL A 30 12.43 8.15 6.03
CA VAL A 30 12.84 9.48 6.50
C VAL A 30 12.34 10.51 5.49
N GLY A 31 11.29 11.25 5.85
CA GLY A 31 10.56 12.09 4.92
C GLY A 31 11.14 13.48 4.67
N PRO A 32 10.59 14.20 3.68
CA PRO A 32 11.07 15.54 3.31
C PRO A 32 10.66 16.60 4.35
N THR A 33 11.20 17.80 4.19
CA THR A 33 10.73 19.02 4.88
C THR A 33 9.40 19.55 4.35
N ASP A 34 8.90 19.01 3.24
CA ASP A 34 7.66 19.44 2.57
C ASP A 34 6.39 18.97 3.28
N ASN A 35 5.25 19.56 2.88
CA ASN A 35 3.95 19.22 3.43
C ASN A 35 3.44 17.86 2.93
N ILE A 36 3.56 16.84 3.79
CA ILE A 36 3.10 15.46 3.56
C ILE A 36 1.57 15.29 3.44
N GLN A 37 0.80 16.34 3.73
CA GLN A 37 -0.67 16.37 3.58
C GLN A 37 -1.10 16.97 2.24
N SER A 38 -0.16 17.39 1.39
CA SER A 38 -0.47 17.93 0.08
C SER A 38 -0.79 16.83 -0.93
N CYS A 39 -1.74 17.10 -1.84
CA CYS A 39 -2.03 16.18 -2.94
C CYS A 39 -0.80 15.94 -3.83
N SER A 40 0.05 16.96 -4.01
CA SER A 40 1.29 16.82 -4.80
C SER A 40 2.22 15.79 -4.20
N PHE A 41 2.41 15.80 -2.87
CA PHE A 41 3.21 14.80 -2.18
C PHE A 41 2.62 13.40 -2.40
N THR A 42 1.31 13.24 -2.20
CA THR A 42 0.62 11.97 -2.40
C THR A 42 0.79 11.44 -3.82
N GLN A 43 0.54 12.26 -4.85
CA GLN A 43 0.64 11.87 -6.25
C GLN A 43 2.07 11.49 -6.64
N THR A 44 3.06 12.28 -6.24
CA THR A 44 4.48 11.96 -6.49
C THR A 44 4.89 10.65 -5.82
N MET A 45 4.39 10.38 -4.61
CA MET A 45 4.68 9.12 -3.92
C MET A 45 3.99 7.92 -4.55
N GLU A 46 2.74 8.06 -4.99
CA GLU A 46 2.01 7.02 -5.72
C GLU A 46 2.75 6.65 -7.01
N GLU A 47 3.18 7.63 -7.80
CA GLU A 47 3.95 7.43 -9.03
C GLU A 47 5.28 6.70 -8.76
N ARG A 48 6.04 7.14 -7.76
CA ARG A 48 7.33 6.51 -7.40
C ARG A 48 7.15 5.08 -6.92
N LEU A 49 6.14 4.84 -6.09
CA LEU A 49 5.81 3.50 -5.62
C LEU A 49 5.39 2.62 -6.79
N GLN A 50 4.53 3.12 -7.68
CA GLN A 50 4.10 2.40 -8.88
C GLN A 50 5.32 1.93 -9.70
N ASN A 51 6.26 2.83 -10.00
CA ASN A 51 7.47 2.47 -10.73
C ASN A 51 8.30 1.39 -10.00
N ALA A 52 8.39 1.44 -8.67
CA ALA A 52 9.07 0.42 -7.88
C ALA A 52 8.36 -0.96 -7.96
N PHE A 53 7.03 -0.98 -7.94
CA PHE A 53 6.25 -2.21 -8.09
C PHE A 53 6.36 -2.80 -9.49
N GLU A 54 6.28 -1.97 -10.53
CA GLU A 54 6.43 -2.40 -11.92
C GLU A 54 7.83 -2.99 -12.17
N GLU A 55 8.88 -2.38 -11.61
CA GLU A 55 10.25 -2.90 -11.70
C GLU A 55 10.41 -4.23 -10.93
N ALA A 56 9.84 -4.33 -9.73
CA ALA A 56 9.86 -5.56 -8.94
C ALA A 56 9.09 -6.72 -9.62
N GLU A 57 7.97 -6.41 -10.27
CA GLU A 57 7.19 -7.38 -11.05
C GLU A 57 7.96 -7.83 -12.30
N ALA A 58 8.51 -6.88 -13.07
CA ALA A 58 9.23 -7.17 -14.31
C ALA A 58 10.47 -8.03 -14.05
N THR A 59 11.24 -7.71 -13.01
CA THR A 59 12.52 -8.37 -12.74
C THR A 59 12.36 -9.82 -12.27
N ILE A 60 11.30 -10.14 -11.51
CA ILE A 60 11.23 -11.42 -10.79
C ILE A 60 10.00 -12.25 -11.15
N LEU A 61 8.86 -11.62 -11.42
CA LEU A 61 7.65 -12.34 -11.83
C LEU A 61 7.56 -12.52 -13.35
N ASN A 62 8.44 -11.87 -14.12
CA ASN A 62 8.42 -11.84 -15.58
C ASN A 62 7.01 -11.53 -16.10
N ALA A 63 6.33 -10.63 -15.40
CA ALA A 63 4.98 -10.16 -15.65
C ALA A 63 5.01 -8.65 -15.89
N HIS A 64 4.04 -8.18 -16.68
CA HIS A 64 3.93 -6.77 -17.08
C HIS A 64 2.49 -6.32 -16.90
N ASN A 65 2.03 -6.33 -15.65
CA ASN A 65 0.71 -5.82 -15.36
C ASN A 65 0.76 -4.30 -15.25
N ILE A 66 -0.37 -3.65 -15.58
CA ILE A 66 -0.52 -2.21 -15.33
C ILE A 66 -0.92 -2.06 -13.89
N LEU A 67 0.07 -1.76 -13.05
CA LEU A 67 -0.12 -1.55 -11.62
C LEU A 67 -0.45 -0.09 -11.35
N SER A 68 -1.25 0.17 -10.31
CA SER A 68 -1.44 1.51 -9.78
C SER A 68 -1.44 1.49 -8.26
N VAL A 69 -0.89 2.55 -7.66
CA VAL A 69 -0.77 2.67 -6.21
C VAL A 69 -1.74 3.74 -5.74
N GLN A 70 -2.45 3.46 -4.65
CA GLN A 70 -3.32 4.41 -4.00
C GLN A 70 -2.95 4.56 -2.53
N ILE A 71 -2.53 5.75 -2.13
CA ILE A 71 -2.24 6.09 -0.74
C ILE A 71 -3.56 6.38 -0.03
N LEU A 72 -3.83 5.61 1.02
CA LEU A 72 -5.01 5.76 1.88
C LEU A 72 -4.77 6.77 3.00
N SER A 73 -3.54 6.85 3.50
CA SER A 73 -3.21 7.77 4.60
C SER A 73 -1.71 8.08 4.65
N THR A 74 -1.40 9.31 5.04
CA THR A 74 -0.05 9.79 5.35
C THR A 74 0.00 10.31 6.78
N SER A 75 1.04 9.96 7.52
CA SER A 75 1.22 10.43 8.89
C SER A 75 2.69 10.61 9.24
N GLN A 76 2.96 11.55 10.14
CA GLN A 76 4.29 11.80 10.70
C GLN A 76 4.14 12.13 12.18
N SER A 77 4.96 11.51 13.02
CA SER A 77 4.95 11.78 14.45
C SER A 77 5.66 13.11 14.74
N ILE A 78 5.08 13.92 15.63
CA ILE A 78 5.67 15.20 16.05
C ILE A 78 7.08 14.94 16.61
N GLY A 79 8.07 15.70 16.12
CA GLY A 79 9.47 15.58 16.54
C GLY A 79 10.23 14.40 15.89
N SER A 80 9.62 13.69 14.93
CA SER A 80 10.27 12.62 14.18
C SER A 80 10.29 12.94 12.68
N PRO A 81 11.43 12.72 11.98
CA PRO A 81 11.46 12.84 10.53
C PRO A 81 10.80 11.65 9.83
N ALA A 82 10.35 10.62 10.58
CA ALA A 82 9.76 9.42 10.00
C ALA A 82 8.32 9.65 9.50
N VAL A 83 8.13 9.52 8.19
CA VAL A 83 6.82 9.54 7.53
C VAL A 83 6.35 8.10 7.35
N SER A 84 5.05 7.87 7.55
CA SER A 84 4.39 6.58 7.38
C SER A 84 3.27 6.72 6.35
N LEU A 85 3.30 5.87 5.33
CA LEU A 85 2.26 5.72 4.32
C LEU A 85 1.50 4.42 4.55
N ILE A 86 0.18 4.50 4.45
CA ILE A 86 -0.71 3.33 4.30
C ILE A 86 -1.24 3.38 2.89
N TYR A 87 -1.07 2.33 2.11
CA TYR A 87 -1.42 2.32 0.69
C TYR A 87 -1.87 0.93 0.23
N VAL A 88 -2.50 0.89 -0.94
CA VAL A 88 -2.91 -0.34 -1.63
C VAL A 88 -2.37 -0.33 -3.05
N VAL A 89 -2.22 -1.52 -3.63
CA VAL A 89 -1.80 -1.69 -5.02
C VAL A 89 -2.93 -2.36 -5.79
N TRP A 90 -3.19 -1.83 -6.97
CA TRP A 90 -4.19 -2.31 -7.91
C TRP A 90 -3.49 -2.87 -9.14
N ASN A 91 -4.05 -3.93 -9.71
CA ASN A 91 -3.81 -4.33 -11.08
C ASN A 91 -5.07 -3.98 -11.87
N GLN A 92 -5.00 -2.90 -12.65
CA GLN A 92 -6.14 -2.31 -13.36
C GLN A 92 -7.31 -1.96 -12.42
N THR A 93 -8.34 -2.81 -12.37
CA THR A 93 -9.55 -2.63 -11.55
C THR A 93 -9.59 -3.56 -10.34
N LYS A 94 -8.59 -4.44 -10.18
CA LYS A 94 -8.54 -5.45 -9.12
C LYS A 94 -7.51 -5.05 -8.08
N LEU A 95 -7.96 -4.90 -6.84
CA LEU A 95 -7.06 -4.76 -5.70
C LEU A 95 -6.22 -6.03 -5.60
N LEU A 96 -4.92 -5.91 -5.39
CA LEU A 96 -4.06 -7.07 -5.24
C LEU A 96 -4.39 -7.82 -3.94
N ASN A 97 -4.60 -9.13 -4.09
CA ASN A 97 -4.85 -10.03 -2.96
C ASN A 97 -3.57 -10.23 -2.13
N GLY A 98 -3.73 -10.54 -0.83
CA GLY A 98 -2.60 -10.69 0.11
C GLY A 98 -1.46 -11.58 -0.39
N THR A 99 -1.75 -12.70 -1.08
CA THR A 99 -0.69 -13.57 -1.61
C THR A 99 0.14 -12.93 -2.72
N ILE A 100 -0.49 -12.21 -3.66
CA ILE A 100 0.23 -11.53 -4.75
C ILE A 100 0.93 -10.28 -4.21
N SER A 101 0.26 -9.52 -3.34
CA SER A 101 0.85 -8.38 -2.63
C SER A 101 2.08 -8.79 -1.82
N SER A 102 1.99 -9.88 -1.06
CA SER A 102 3.13 -10.44 -0.30
C SER A 102 4.25 -10.92 -1.23
N SER A 103 3.92 -11.57 -2.35
CA SER A 103 4.92 -12.00 -3.33
C SER A 103 5.66 -10.81 -3.94
N LEU A 104 4.96 -9.74 -4.30
CA LEU A 104 5.55 -8.51 -4.83
C LEU A 104 6.37 -7.77 -3.75
N LEU A 105 5.84 -7.66 -2.53
CA LEU A 105 6.53 -7.08 -1.40
C LEU A 105 7.86 -7.77 -1.09
N ASN A 106 7.91 -9.10 -1.18
CA ASN A 106 9.14 -9.85 -0.97
C ASN A 106 10.23 -9.51 -2.01
N GLN A 107 9.84 -8.96 -3.17
CA GLN A 107 10.76 -8.49 -4.19
C GLN A 107 11.12 -7.00 -4.05
N LEU A 108 10.32 -6.24 -3.30
CA LEU A 108 10.61 -4.84 -2.97
C LEU A 108 11.67 -4.77 -1.88
N THR A 109 12.93 -4.83 -2.32
CA THR A 109 14.06 -4.59 -1.43
C THR A 109 14.07 -3.13 -0.95
N ALA A 110 14.64 -2.91 0.22
CA ALA A 110 14.87 -1.56 0.75
C ALA A 110 15.70 -0.70 -0.22
N GLU A 111 16.61 -1.31 -0.99
CA GLU A 111 17.41 -0.61 -2.00
C GLU A 111 16.55 -0.12 -3.16
N LEU A 112 15.73 -1.01 -3.75
CA LEU A 112 14.86 -0.67 -4.86
C LEU A 112 13.85 0.41 -4.46
N VAL A 113 13.21 0.21 -3.30
CA VAL A 113 12.25 1.18 -2.75
C VAL A 113 12.93 2.52 -2.48
N GLY A 114 14.12 2.52 -1.87
CA GLY A 114 14.86 3.76 -1.60
C GLY A 114 15.27 4.49 -2.87
N TYR A 115 15.67 3.76 -3.92
CA TYR A 115 16.03 4.30 -5.22
C TYR A 115 14.86 5.05 -5.87
N TYR A 116 13.66 4.46 -5.89
CA TYR A 116 12.49 5.10 -6.48
C TYR A 116 11.88 6.19 -5.60
N LEU A 117 11.85 5.99 -4.28
CA LEU A 117 11.28 6.98 -3.36
C LEU A 117 12.14 8.24 -3.21
N LEU A 118 13.45 8.14 -3.45
CA LEU A 118 14.44 9.16 -3.09
C LEU A 118 14.47 9.46 -1.58
N PHE A 119 13.97 8.54 -0.76
CA PHE A 119 14.00 8.61 0.69
C PHE A 119 14.48 7.28 1.27
N PRO A 120 15.35 7.29 2.29
CA PRO A 120 15.78 6.06 2.95
C PRO A 120 14.59 5.34 3.60
N PRO A 121 14.24 4.11 3.18
CA PRO A 121 13.17 3.36 3.81
C PRO A 121 13.61 2.85 5.17
N LEU A 122 12.67 2.86 6.10
CA LEU A 122 12.81 2.39 7.48
C LEU A 122 12.10 1.05 7.67
N ILE A 123 10.87 0.92 7.15
CA ILE A 123 10.03 -0.27 7.28
C ILE A 123 9.22 -0.45 6.00
N ILE A 124 9.15 -1.68 5.50
CA ILE A 124 8.23 -2.12 4.44
C ILE A 124 7.49 -3.33 5.00
N ALA A 125 6.16 -3.27 5.09
CA ALA A 125 5.37 -4.35 5.69
C ALA A 125 3.95 -4.43 5.10
N GLU A 126 3.37 -5.63 5.14
CA GLU A 126 1.94 -5.85 4.91
C GLU A 126 1.18 -5.81 6.24
N ARG A 127 -0.02 -5.25 6.25
CA ARG A 127 -0.97 -5.35 7.37
C ARG A 127 -2.39 -5.60 6.87
N THR A 128 -3.18 -6.29 7.68
CA THR A 128 -4.63 -6.38 7.48
C THR A 128 -5.29 -5.19 8.17
N PHE A 129 -6.06 -4.41 7.41
CA PHE A 129 -6.88 -3.31 7.94
C PHE A 129 -8.35 -3.71 7.92
N CYS A 130 -8.98 -3.74 9.09
CA CYS A 130 -10.38 -4.11 9.25
C CYS A 130 -11.23 -2.88 9.61
N LEU A 131 -12.16 -2.53 8.74
CA LEU A 131 -13.22 -1.57 9.00
C LEU A 131 -14.37 -2.28 9.70
N PHE A 132 -14.58 -1.95 10.97
CA PHE A 132 -15.75 -2.38 11.72
C PHE A 132 -16.97 -1.60 11.21
N ILE A 133 -17.96 -2.34 10.70
CA ILE A 133 -19.25 -1.77 10.31
C ILE A 133 -20.09 -1.74 11.59
N LEU A 134 -20.00 -0.64 12.34
CA LEU A 134 -20.89 -0.39 13.47
C LEU A 134 -22.30 -0.10 12.91
N TRP A 135 -23.25 -0.99 13.19
CA TRP A 135 -24.68 -0.78 13.00
C TRP A 135 -25.35 -0.73 14.37
#